data_AF-A0A7Y2BCB3-F1
#
_entry.id   AF-A0A7Y2BCB3-F1
#
_cell.length_a   1.000
_cell.length_b   1.000
_cell.length_c   1.000
_cell.angle_alpha   90.00
_cell.angle_beta   90.00
_cell.angle_gamma   90.00
#
_symmetry.space_group_name_H-M   'P 1'
#
loop_
_entity.id
_entity.type
_entity.pdbx_description
1 polymer ?
#
loop_
_entity_poly.entity_id
_entity_poly.type
_entity_poly.pdbx_seq_one_letter_code
_entity_poly.pdbx_strand_id
1 'polypeptide(L)' 'KFDINTLDRNSDDKILEMNDISKVKIRTTKPLMVDEYRENRTTGSIILIDDATNETVAAGMIV' A
#
# COMPACT_ATOMS: atom_id res chain seq x y z
N LYS A 1 -4.35 10.45 2.43
CA LYS A 1 -5.17 10.06 1.26
C LYS A 1 -4.85 10.92 0.05
N PHE A 2 -4.69 10.30 -1.12
CA PHE A 2 -4.51 11.00 -2.38
C PHE A 2 -5.83 10.94 -3.15
N ASP A 3 -6.39 12.09 -3.48
CA ASP A 3 -7.61 12.17 -4.28
C ASP A 3 -7.22 12.08 -5.77
N ILE A 4 -7.72 11.05 -6.45
CA ILE A 4 -7.41 10.79 -7.86
C ILE A 4 -8.04 11.82 -8.82
N ASN A 5 -9.11 12.51 -8.40
CA ASN A 5 -9.84 13.46 -9.24
C ASN A 5 -9.23 14.86 -9.16
N THR A 6 -8.78 15.26 -7.97
CA THR A 6 -8.22 16.59 -7.71
C THR A 6 -6.69 16.59 -7.67
N LEU A 7 -6.06 15.42 -7.56
CA LEU A 7 -4.62 15.22 -7.34
C LEU A 7 -4.08 15.83 -6.03
N ASP A 8 -4.98 16.18 -5.12
CA ASP A 8 -4.63 16.74 -3.82
C ASP A 8 -4.40 15.67 -2.75
N ARG A 9 -3.62 16.05 -1.73
CA ARG A 9 -3.33 15.21 -0.56
C ARG A 9 -4.18 15.64 0.62
N ASN A 10 -5.14 14.81 0.99
CA ASN A 10 -5.86 14.97 2.25
C ASN A 10 -5.08 14.24 3.36
N SER A 11 -4.64 14.99 4.37
CA SER A 11 -3.87 14.48 5.51
C SER A 11 -4.71 14.27 6.77
N ASP A 12 -5.94 14.80 6.78
CA ASP A 12 -6.86 14.74 7.91
C ASP A 12 -7.68 13.44 7.90
N ASP A 13 -7.97 12.91 6.70
CA ASP A 13 -8.62 11.62 6.54
C ASP A 13 -7.62 10.47 6.77
N LYS A 14 -7.81 9.77 7.89
CA LYS A 14 -6.98 8.64 8.33
C LYS A 14 -7.59 7.28 7.98
N ILE A 15 -8.83 7.26 7.48
CA ILE A 15 -9.50 6.02 7.10
C ILE A 15 -9.20 5.77 5.62
N LEU A 16 -8.88 4.52 5.29
CA LEU A 16 -8.71 4.08 3.91
C LEU A 16 -9.89 3.22 3.54
N GLU A 17 -10.61 3.64 2.51
CA GLU A 17 -11.72 2.92 1.91
C GLU A 17 -11.27 2.20 0.63
N MET A 18 -12.17 1.41 0.06
CA MET A 18 -11.90 0.71 -1.19
C MET A 18 -11.58 1.71 -2.31
N ASN A 19 -10.55 1.40 -3.11
CA ASN A 19 -10.01 2.23 -4.19
C ASN A 19 -9.26 3.50 -3.75
N ASP A 20 -9.07 3.73 -2.45
CA ASP A 20 -8.21 4.83 -2.00
C ASP A 20 -6.74 4.57 -2.28
N ILE A 21 -6.03 5.60 -2.73
CA ILE A 21 -4.57 5.57 -2.90
C ILE A 21 -3.94 6.38 -1.77
N SER A 22 -3.01 5.77 -1.05
CA SER A 22 -2.32 6.43 0.07
C SER A 22 -0.90 5.92 0.27
N LYS A 23 -0.04 6.79 0.83
CA LYS A 23 1.27 6.38 1.35
C LYS A 23 1.11 5.92 2.79
N VAL A 24 1.53 4.70 3.08
CA VAL A 24 1.42 4.07 4.41
C VAL A 24 2.78 3.56 4.88
N LYS A 25 2.91 3.33 6.19
CA LYS A 25 4.07 2.63 6.77
C LYS A 25 3.60 1.28 7.31
N ILE A 26 4.19 0.20 6.83
CA ILE A 26 3.86 -1.16 7.24
C ILE A 26 4.94 -1.65 8.20
N ARG A 27 4.51 -2.32 9.28
CA ARG A 27 5.42 -3.02 10.20
C ARG A 27 5.27 -4.52 10.00
N THR A 28 6.37 -5.20 9.77
CA THR A 28 6.41 -6.65 9.61
C THR A 28 6.89 -7.32 10.91
N THR A 29 6.49 -8.57 11.13
CA THR A 29 6.91 -9.36 12.30
C THR A 29 8.36 -9.84 12.16
N LYS A 30 8.83 -10.02 10.92
CA LYS A 30 10.20 -10.39 10.58
C LYS A 30 10.76 -9.41 9.55
N PRO A 31 12.08 -9.19 9.53
CA PRO A 31 12.72 -8.45 8.44
C PRO A 31 12.41 -9.10 7.10
N LEU A 32 12.12 -8.28 6.09
CA LEU A 32 11.91 -8.70 4.71
C LEU A 32 12.99 -8.05 3.85
N MET A 33 13.54 -8.82 2.90
CA MET A 33 14.35 -8.26 1.83
C MET A 33 13.41 -7.66 0.80
N VAL A 34 13.49 -6.35 0.62
CA VAL A 34 12.63 -5.59 -0.28
C VAL A 34 13.47 -4.54 -0.99
N ASP A 35 13.08 -4.22 -2.22
CA ASP A 35 13.68 -3.17 -3.02
C ASP A 35 12.63 -2.07 -3.28
N GLU A 36 13.08 -0.87 -3.65
CA GLU A 36 12.14 0.12 -4.18
C GLU A 36 11.53 -0.40 -5.49
N TYR A 37 10.22 -0.22 -5.66
CA TYR A 37 9.50 -0.68 -6.85
C TYR A 37 10.06 -0.08 -8.15
N ARG A 38 10.63 1.13 -8.06
CA ARG A 38 11.27 1.80 -9.21
C ARG A 38 12.54 1.10 -9.67
N GLU A 39 13.26 0.44 -8.77
CA GLU A 39 14.50 -0.28 -9.07
C GLU A 39 14.20 -1.74 -9.44
N ASN A 40 13.36 -2.42 -8.65
CA ASN A 40 12.96 -3.80 -8.91
C ASN A 40 11.46 -4.00 -8.68
N ARG A 41 10.72 -4.16 -9.78
CA ARG A 41 9.27 -4.32 -9.75
C ARG A 41 8.82 -5.63 -9.10
N THR A 42 9.67 -6.66 -9.10
CA THR A 42 9.34 -7.98 -8.56
C THR A 42 9.37 -7.99 -7.04
N THR A 43 10.42 -7.43 -6.44
CA THR A 43 10.64 -7.40 -4.97
C THR A 43 10.11 -6.12 -4.32
N GLY A 44 9.78 -5.10 -5.11
CA GLY A 44 9.14 -3.87 -4.65
C GLY A 44 7.62 -3.85 -4.75
N SER A 45 6.99 -4.90 -5.31
CA SER A 45 5.53 -5.05 -5.35
C SER A 45 5.03 -5.87 -4.17
N ILE A 46 3.89 -5.47 -3.60
CA ILE A 46 3.24 -6.20 -2.50
C ILE A 46 1.73 -6.30 -2.72
N ILE A 47 1.13 -7.34 -2.13
CA ILE A 47 -0.31 -7.44 -1.93
C ILE A 47 -0.59 -7.69 -0.45
N LEU A 48 -1.72 -7.20 0.04
CA LEU A 48 -2.22 -7.52 1.38
C LEU A 48 -3.35 -8.53 1.24
N ILE A 49 -3.25 -9.60 2.01
CA ILE A 49 -4.25 -10.66 2.07
C ILE A 49 -4.87 -10.63 3.46
N ASP A 50 -6.19 -10.64 3.51
CA ASP A 50 -6.94 -10.79 4.76
C ASP A 50 -6.91 -12.27 5.21
N ASP A 51 -6.53 -12.52 6.47
CA ASP A 51 -6.30 -13.89 6.95
C ASP A 51 -7.58 -14.70 7.22
N ALA A 52 -8.72 -14.02 7.39
CA ALA A 52 -9.99 -14.63 7.69
C ALA A 52 -10.71 -15.04 6.40
N THR A 53 -10.59 -14.23 5.36
CA THR A 53 -11.27 -14.42 4.06
C THR A 53 -10.37 -14.99 2.97
N ASN A 54 -9.05 -14.87 3.11
CA ASN A 54 -8.04 -15.11 2.06
C ASN A 54 -8.20 -14.23 0.82
N GLU A 55 -8.95 -13.12 0.92
CA GLU A 55 -9.10 -12.18 -0.18
C GLU A 55 -7.93 -11.20 -0.26
N THR A 56 -7.61 -10.77 -1.48
CA THR A 56 -6.65 -9.68 -1.69
C THR A 56 -7.36 -8.35 -1.45
N VAL A 57 -7.00 -7.67 -0.36
CA VAL A 57 -7.66 -6.42 0.07
C VAL A 57 -6.93 -5.17 -0.41
N ALA A 58 -5.64 -5.27 -0.74
CA ALA A 58 -4.87 -4.16 -1.27
C ALA A 58 -3.70 -4.63 -2.14
N ALA A 59 -3.28 -3.77 -3.05
CA ALA A 59 -2.02 -3.88 -3.78
C ALA A 59 -1.18 -2.63 -3.52
N GLY A 60 0.13 -2.78 -3.52
CA GLY A 60 1.05 -1.71 -3.18
C GLY A 60 2.41 -1.81 -3.84
N MET A 61 3.12 -0.70 -3.80
CA MET A 61 4.50 -0.56 -4.25
C MET A 61 5.34 0.07 -3.14
N ILE A 62 6.57 -0.41 -2.98
CA ILE A 62 7.53 0.10 -2.01
C ILE A 62 8.22 1.34 -2.60
N VAL A 63 8.24 2.43 -1.82
CA VAL A 63 8.65 3.80 -2.22
C VAL A 63 9.32 4.56 -1.08
#